data_AF-A0A6M4H750-F1
#
_entry.id   AF-A0A6M4H750-F1
#
_cell.length_a   1.000
_cell.length_b   1.000
_cell.length_c   1.000
_cell.angle_alpha   90.00
_cell.angle_beta   90.00
_cell.angle_gamma   90.00
#
_symmetry.space_group_name_H-M   'P 1'
#
loop_
_entity.id
_entity.type
_entity.pdbx_description
1 polymer ?
#
loop_
_entity_poly.entity_id
_entity_poly.type
_entity_poly.pdbx_seq_one_letter_code
_entity_poly.pdbx_strand_id
1 'polypeptide(L)' 'MARYGKKAAEKVEMAMHERKKGTLRSGRSGKKVTSRKQAIAIGLSEARAAGGKVPPPKKRPRK' A
#
# COMPACT_ATOMS: atom_id res chain seq x y z
N MET A 1 -16.95 4.13 -12.69
CA MET A 1 -16.36 3.05 -11.85
C MET A 1 -15.24 3.63 -10.99
N ALA A 2 -15.17 3.31 -9.69
CA ALA A 2 -14.10 3.83 -8.81
C ALA A 2 -12.69 3.48 -9.35
N ARG A 3 -11.74 4.40 -9.15
CA ARG A 3 -10.33 4.24 -9.57
C ARG A 3 -9.65 3.10 -8.82
N TYR A 4 -10.07 2.84 -7.59
CA TYR A 4 -9.58 1.76 -6.74
C TYR A 4 -10.75 0.79 -6.44
N GLY A 5 -10.46 -0.51 -6.40
CA GLY A 5 -11.45 -1.54 -6.03
C GLY A 5 -11.58 -1.73 -4.52
N LYS A 6 -12.61 -2.47 -4.08
CA LYS A 6 -12.87 -2.79 -2.66
C LYS A 6 -11.64 -3.42 -1.97
N LYS A 7 -11.03 -4.43 -2.61
CA LYS A 7 -9.77 -5.04 -2.14
C LYS A 7 -8.63 -4.04 -1.89
N ALA A 8 -8.56 -2.97 -2.68
CA ALA A 8 -7.54 -1.95 -2.49
C ALA A 8 -7.82 -1.07 -1.27
N ALA A 9 -9.09 -0.73 -1.03
CA ALA A 9 -9.50 -0.01 0.18
C ALA A 9 -9.22 -0.85 1.43
N GLU A 10 -9.63 -2.12 1.44
CA GLU A 10 -9.43 -3.06 2.55
C GLU A 10 -7.95 -3.23 2.91
N LYS A 11 -7.08 -3.46 1.91
CA LYS A 11 -5.63 -3.62 2.13
C LYS A 11 -4.96 -2.35 2.65
N VAL A 12 -5.37 -1.18 2.15
CA VAL A 12 -4.86 0.11 2.66
C VAL A 12 -5.34 0.35 4.09
N GLU A 13 -6.57 0.01 4.41
CA GLU A 13 -7.11 0.12 5.76
C GLU A 13 -6.35 -0.75 6.75
N MET A 14 -6.11 -2.02 6.41
CA MET A 14 -5.31 -2.95 7.23
C MET A 14 -3.89 -2.42 7.46
N ALA A 15 -3.18 -2.03 6.40
CA ALA A 15 -1.84 -1.46 6.52
C ALA A 15 -1.83 -0.19 7.37
N MET A 16 -2.86 0.65 7.25
CA MET A 16 -3.02 1.85 8.09
C MET A 16 -3.26 1.51 9.55
N HIS A 17 -4.01 0.44 9.84
CA HIS A 17 -4.27 -0.04 11.18
C HIS A 17 -3.00 -0.62 11.82
N GLU A 18 -2.25 -1.44 11.11
CA GLU A 18 -0.95 -1.96 11.56
C GLU A 18 0.07 -0.86 11.79
N ARG A 19 0.07 0.19 10.94
CA ARG A 19 0.91 1.38 11.18
C ARG A 19 0.51 2.09 12.47
N LYS A 20 -0.80 2.29 12.72
CA LYS A 20 -1.30 2.90 13.96
C LYS A 20 -0.92 2.08 15.20
N LYS A 21 -0.94 0.75 15.09
CA LYS A 21 -0.46 -0.18 16.14
C LYS A 21 1.06 -0.23 16.26
N GLY A 22 1.80 0.29 15.27
CA GLY A 22 3.25 0.25 15.23
C GLY A 22 3.83 -1.12 14.89
N THR A 23 3.04 -2.01 14.30
CA THR A 23 3.44 -3.36 13.90
C THR A 23 3.81 -3.46 12.43
N LEU A 24 3.41 -2.50 11.60
CA LEU A 24 3.72 -2.50 10.17
C LEU A 24 5.23 -2.40 9.91
N ARG A 25 5.76 -3.31 9.08
CA ARG A 25 7.18 -3.41 8.72
C ARG A 25 7.37 -3.27 7.21
N SER A 26 8.48 -2.67 6.79
CA SER A 26 8.90 -2.70 5.39
C SER A 26 9.40 -4.09 5.02
N GLY A 27 9.17 -4.54 3.78
CA GLY A 27 9.56 -5.87 3.32
C GLY A 27 11.06 -6.16 3.48
N ARG A 28 11.89 -5.81 2.48
CA ARG A 28 13.31 -6.19 2.46
C ARG A 28 14.14 -5.74 3.67
N SER A 29 13.79 -4.60 4.27
CA SER A 29 14.60 -4.00 5.34
C SER A 29 14.06 -4.27 6.76
N GLY A 30 12.86 -4.83 6.93
CA GLY A 30 12.26 -5.09 8.24
C GLY A 30 12.09 -3.85 9.13
N LYS A 31 12.23 -2.64 8.58
CA LYS A 31 12.16 -1.39 9.32
C LYS A 31 10.70 -1.09 9.66
N LYS A 32 10.46 -0.57 10.86
CA LYS A 32 9.12 -0.11 11.25
C LYS A 32 8.66 1.02 10.34
N VAL A 33 7.44 0.93 9.85
CA VAL A 33 6.86 1.96 8.98
C VAL A 33 6.35 3.10 9.83
N THR A 34 6.97 4.27 9.68
CA THR A 34 6.59 5.49 10.41
C THR A 34 5.67 6.39 9.59
N SER A 35 5.86 6.41 8.27
CA SER A 35 5.15 7.31 7.37
C SER A 35 3.79 6.75 6.91
N ARG A 36 2.75 7.59 6.97
CA ARG A 36 1.42 7.29 6.40
C ARG A 36 1.49 7.01 4.90
N LYS A 37 2.29 7.78 4.16
CA LYS A 37 2.47 7.60 2.70
C LYS A 37 3.03 6.22 2.39
N GLN A 38 3.98 5.76 3.21
CA GLN A 38 4.59 4.44 3.05
C GLN A 38 3.61 3.31 3.35
N ALA A 39 2.79 3.43 4.41
CA ALA A 39 1.75 2.42 4.71
C ALA A 39 0.71 2.32 3.59
N ILE A 40 0.28 3.45 3.01
CA ILE A 40 -0.62 3.44 1.85
C ILE A 40 0.05 2.76 0.65
N ALA A 41 1.33 3.05 0.40
CA ALA A 41 2.07 2.40 -0.69
C ALA A 41 2.19 0.88 -0.51
N ILE A 42 2.39 0.41 0.72
CA ILE A 42 2.41 -1.02 1.05
C ILE A 42 1.03 -1.64 0.80
N GLY A 43 -0.03 -1.06 1.37
CA GLY A 43 -1.40 -1.57 1.16
C GLY A 43 -1.82 -1.60 -0.31
N LEU A 44 -1.44 -0.58 -1.11
CA LEU A 44 -1.68 -0.58 -2.56
C LEU A 44 -0.85 -1.64 -3.31
N SER A 45 0.36 -1.93 -2.83
CA SER A 45 1.22 -2.96 -3.42
C SER A 45 0.68 -4.37 -3.13
N GLU A 46 0.24 -4.62 -1.90
CA GLU A 46 -0.42 -5.87 -1.52
C GLU A 46 -1.75 -6.06 -2.25
N ALA A 47 -2.54 -5.00 -2.38
CA ALA A 47 -3.77 -5.04 -3.16
C ALA A 47 -3.52 -5.45 -4.62
N ARG A 48 -2.45 -4.94 -5.22
CA ARG A 48 -2.05 -5.31 -6.59
C ARG A 48 -1.63 -6.79 -6.66
N ALA A 49 -0.84 -7.27 -5.70
CA ALA A 49 -0.45 -8.67 -5.62
C ALA A 49 -1.65 -9.61 -5.43
N ALA A 50 -2.67 -9.18 -4.70
CA ALA A 50 -3.93 -9.92 -4.48
C ALA A 50 -4.95 -9.82 -5.63
N GLY A 51 -4.54 -9.30 -6.79
CA GLY A 51 -5.41 -9.14 -7.97
C GLY A 51 -6.50 -8.06 -7.79
N GLY A 52 -6.33 -7.15 -6.83
CA GLY A 52 -7.23 -6.03 -6.62
C GLY A 52 -7.07 -4.96 -7.71
N LYS A 53 -8.18 -4.25 -8.00
CA LYS A 53 -8.17 -3.13 -8.94
C LYS A 53 -7.38 -1.96 -8.37
N VAL A 54 -6.16 -1.79 -8.85
CA VAL A 54 -5.26 -0.67 -8.50
C VAL A 54 -4.72 -0.05 -9.80
N PRO A 55 -4.80 1.27 -9.99
CA PRO A 55 -4.21 1.93 -11.15
C PRO A 55 -2.71 1.63 -11.28
N PRO A 56 -2.19 1.54 -12.51
CA PRO A 56 -0.75 1.41 -12.72
C PRO A 56 -0.04 2.67 -12.18
N PRO A 57 1.19 2.52 -11.65
CA PRO A 57 1.97 3.69 -11.27
C PRO A 57 2.21 4.55 -12.52
N LYS A 58 2.17 5.87 -12.36
CA LYS A 58 2.55 6.78 -13.45
C LYS A 58 4.00 6.47 -13.84
N LYS A 59 4.24 6.15 -15.11
CA LYS A 59 5.60 6.07 -15.66
C LYS A 59 6.22 7.45 -15.51
N ARG A 60 7.18 7.60 -14.61
CA ARG A 60 8.05 8.79 -14.63
C ARG A 60 9.00 8.61 -15.81
N PRO A 61 9.23 9.64 -16.65
CA PRO A 61 10.30 9.57 -17.64
C PRO A 61 11.59 9.26 -16.87
N ARG A 62 12.33 8.24 -17.32
CA ARG A 62 13.67 7.99 -16.81
C ARG A 62 14.48 9.23 -17.24
N LYS A 63 14.99 9.97 -16.25
CA LYS A 63 15.95 11.05 -16.48
C LYS A 63 17.31 10.41 -16.75
#